data_AF-A0A484MPS4-F1
#
_entry.id   AF-A0A484MPS4-F1
#
_cell.length_a   1.000
_cell.length_b   1.000
_cell.length_c   1.000
_cell.angle_alpha   90.00
_cell.angle_beta   90.00
_cell.angle_gamma   90.00
#
_symmetry.space_group_name_H-M   'P 1'
#
loop_
_entity.id
_entity.type
_entity.pdbx_description
1 polymer ?
#
loop_
_entity_poly.entity_id
_entity_poly.type
_entity_poly.pdbx_seq_one_letter_code
_entity_poly.pdbx_strand_id
1 'polypeptide(L)'
;MERKEKNTVHVVKCRFLEETNCVGMCTNLCKLPTQTFIKKSMGMHVNMVPNFDDMSCEMIFGQVPPSSSEDPALNQPCYKLCNLKRKHHQNYCSNE
;
A
#
# COMPACT_ATOMS: atom_id res chain seq x y z
N MET A 1 12.61 32.70 -3.82
CA MET A 1 11.66 31.74 -3.21
C MET A 1 11.45 30.63 -4.22
N GLU A 2 12.21 29.54 -4.09
CA GLU A 2 12.09 28.39 -4.98
C GLU A 2 10.76 27.69 -4.71
N ARG A 3 9.98 27.47 -5.76
CA ARG A 3 8.71 26.74 -5.69
C ARG A 3 9.06 25.27 -5.45
N LYS A 4 9.00 24.81 -4.19
CA LYS A 4 9.11 23.38 -3.88
C LYS A 4 7.99 22.65 -4.61
N GLU A 5 8.34 21.87 -5.63
CA GLU A 5 7.40 20.98 -6.28
C GLU A 5 6.93 19.93 -5.26
N LYS A 6 5.63 19.68 -5.23
CA LYS A 6 5.07 18.63 -4.37
C LYS A 6 5.42 17.29 -4.99
N ASN A 7 6.18 16.47 -4.27
CA ASN A 7 6.56 15.11 -4.65
C ASN A 7 5.49 14.07 -4.28
N THR A 8 4.28 14.52 -3.87
CA THR A 8 3.17 13.65 -3.48
C THR A 8 2.06 13.72 -4.53
N VAL A 9 1.69 12.56 -5.06
CA VAL A 9 0.48 12.38 -5.87
C VAL A 9 -0.60 11.83 -4.96
N HIS A 10 -1.71 12.56 -4.85
CA HIS A 10 -2.88 12.12 -4.08
C HIS A 10 -3.92 11.52 -5.02
N VAL A 11 -4.12 10.20 -4.92
CA VAL A 11 -5.17 9.48 -5.62
C VAL A 11 -6.44 9.56 -4.79
N VAL A 12 -7.33 10.49 -5.15
CA VAL A 12 -8.59 10.75 -4.43
C VAL A 12 -9.49 9.51 -4.34
N LYS A 13 -9.48 8.68 -5.39
CA LYS A 13 -10.33 7.48 -5.50
C LYS A 13 -9.53 6.34 -6.12
N CYS A 14 -9.09 5.39 -5.29
CA CYS A 14 -8.25 4.28 -5.73
C CYS A 14 -9.10 3.14 -6.28
N ARG A 15 -9.28 3.10 -7.61
CA ARG A 15 -10.08 2.08 -8.32
C ARG A 15 -9.75 0.64 -7.89
N PHE A 16 -8.45 0.32 -7.73
CA PHE A 16 -8.04 -1.02 -7.33
C PHE A 16 -8.55 -1.36 -5.91
N LEU A 17 -8.47 -0.41 -4.99
CA LEU A 17 -8.91 -0.59 -3.61
C LEU A 17 -10.44 -0.74 -3.54
N GLU A 18 -11.17 0.06 -4.33
CA GLU A 18 -12.63 0.00 -4.42
C GLU A 18 -13.15 -1.30 -5.02
N GLU A 19 -12.50 -1.81 -6.07
CA GLU A 19 -12.91 -3.05 -6.73
C GLU A 19 -12.58 -4.27 -5.86
N THR A 20 -11.42 -4.28 -5.20
CA THR A 20 -10.96 -5.45 -4.43
C THR A 20 -11.49 -5.49 -3.00
N ASN A 21 -11.76 -4.34 -2.37
CA ASN A 21 -12.18 -4.21 -0.97
C ASN A 21 -11.34 -5.07 0.01
N CYS A 22 -10.04 -5.24 -0.29
CA CYS A 22 -9.16 -6.14 0.44
C CYS A 22 -7.81 -5.48 0.71
N VAL A 23 -7.47 -5.31 1.99
CA VAL A 23 -6.19 -4.77 2.45
C VAL A 23 -5.03 -5.61 1.92
N GLY A 24 -5.14 -6.94 2.02
CA GLY A 24 -4.09 -7.86 1.56
C GLY A 24 -3.85 -7.79 0.06
N MET A 25 -4.87 -7.56 -0.77
CA MET A 25 -4.70 -7.36 -2.20
C MET A 25 -4.06 -5.99 -2.48
N CYS A 26 -4.53 -4.93 -1.81
CA CYS A 26 -3.94 -3.60 -1.94
C CYS A 26 -2.44 -3.60 -1.63
N THR A 27 -2.03 -4.24 -0.53
CA THR A 27 -0.63 -4.28 -0.12
C THR A 27 0.23 -5.15 -1.02
N ASN A 28 -0.21 -6.39 -1.31
CA ASN A 28 0.63 -7.37 -1.98
C ASN A 28 0.60 -7.31 -3.51
N LEU A 29 -0.46 -6.73 -4.10
CA LEU A 29 -0.59 -6.65 -5.57
C LEU A 29 -0.39 -5.25 -6.12
N CYS A 30 -0.72 -4.21 -5.34
CA CYS A 30 -0.55 -2.82 -5.76
C CYS A 30 0.67 -2.19 -5.09
N LYS A 31 0.64 -1.98 -3.76
CA LYS A 31 1.69 -1.24 -3.03
C LYS A 31 3.09 -1.83 -3.20
N LEU A 32 3.33 -3.06 -2.74
CA LEU A 32 4.69 -3.64 -2.74
C LEU A 32 5.25 -3.80 -4.17
N PRO A 33 4.48 -4.32 -5.15
CA PRO A 33 4.96 -4.43 -6.53
C PRO A 33 5.24 -3.07 -7.16
N THR A 34 4.36 -2.07 -6.99
CA THR A 34 4.57 -0.73 -7.57
C THR A 34 5.78 -0.04 -6.96
N GLN A 35 5.97 -0.09 -5.63
CA GLN A 35 7.17 0.46 -5.00
C GLN A 35 8.45 -0.21 -5.53
N THR A 36 8.43 -1.54 -5.70
CA THR A 36 9.55 -2.30 -6.27
C THR A 36 9.81 -1.93 -7.72
N PHE A 37 8.76 -1.82 -8.53
CA PHE A 37 8.84 -1.44 -9.93
C PHE A 37 9.42 -0.05 -10.10
N ILE A 38 8.91 0.95 -9.37
CA ILE A 38 9.39 2.32 -9.44
C ILE A 38 10.87 2.41 -9.03
N LYS A 39 11.27 1.69 -7.97
CA LYS A 39 12.68 1.60 -7.57
C LYS A 39 13.57 1.00 -8.65
N LYS A 40 13.14 -0.10 -9.28
CA LYS A 40 13.94 -0.80 -10.30
C LYS A 40 13.99 -0.07 -11.64
N SER A 41 12.86 0.47 -12.09
CA SER A 41 12.71 1.06 -13.42
C SER A 41 13.07 2.55 -13.48
N MET A 42 12.83 3.30 -12.40
CA MET A 42 13.10 4.74 -12.33
C MET A 42 14.26 5.11 -11.40
N GLY A 43 14.83 4.15 -10.67
CA GLY A 43 15.96 4.41 -9.75
C GLY A 43 15.59 5.25 -8.53
N MET A 44 14.29 5.46 -8.27
CA MET A 44 13.80 6.30 -7.18
C MET A 44 12.90 5.52 -6.23
N HIS A 45 12.92 5.89 -4.96
CA HIS A 45 11.97 5.34 -4.00
C HIS A 45 10.62 6.03 -4.14
N VAL A 46 9.56 5.32 -3.83
CA VAL A 46 8.21 5.86 -3.67
C VAL A 46 7.57 5.16 -2.48
N ASN A 47 6.99 5.91 -1.56
CA ASN A 47 6.20 5.36 -0.48
C ASN A 47 4.72 5.50 -0.83
N MET A 48 3.99 4.38 -0.89
CA MET A 48 2.55 4.38 -1.15
C MET A 48 1.79 4.25 0.16
N VAL A 49 0.94 5.21 0.48
CA VAL A 49 0.15 5.26 1.73
C VAL A 49 -1.33 5.17 1.37
N PRO A 50 -1.89 3.95 1.26
CA PRO A 50 -3.32 3.78 1.06
C PRO A 50 -4.09 4.20 2.32
N ASN A 51 -5.23 4.86 2.12
CA ASN A 51 -6.21 5.13 3.16
C ASN A 51 -7.42 4.23 2.93
N PHE A 52 -7.71 3.40 3.93
CA PHE A 52 -8.74 2.37 3.86
C PHE A 52 -10.09 2.88 4.40
N ASP A 53 -10.16 4.08 4.96
CA ASP A 53 -11.42 4.67 5.41
C ASP A 53 -12.12 5.42 4.26
N ASP A 54 -11.36 6.13 3.42
CA ASP A 54 -11.87 6.92 2.28
C ASP A 54 -11.55 6.32 0.90
N MET A 55 -10.86 5.18 0.87
CA MET A 55 -10.42 4.49 -0.35
C MET A 55 -9.47 5.32 -1.24
N SER A 56 -8.76 6.30 -0.66
CA SER A 56 -7.73 7.08 -1.34
C SER A 56 -6.33 6.43 -1.20
N CYS A 57 -5.35 6.95 -1.92
CA CYS A 57 -3.95 6.50 -1.80
C CYS A 57 -2.98 7.64 -2.11
N GLU A 58 -1.98 7.84 -1.26
CA GLU A 58 -0.90 8.80 -1.53
C GLU A 58 0.33 8.10 -2.07
N MET A 59 0.97 8.68 -3.09
CA MET A 59 2.25 8.21 -3.61
C MET A 59 3.28 9.30 -3.39
N ILE A 60 4.22 9.07 -2.49
CA ILE A 60 5.25 10.04 -2.08
C ILE A 60 6.57 9.65 -2.73
N PHE A 61 6.93 10.34 -3.81
CA PHE A 61 8.16 10.07 -4.57
C PHE A 61 9.39 10.61 -3.84
N GLY A 62 10.50 9.87 -3.92
CA GLY A 62 11.75 10.16 -3.22
C GLY A 62 11.76 9.73 -1.74
N GLN A 63 10.62 9.32 -1.17
CA GLN A 63 10.56 8.77 0.18
C GLN A 63 10.84 7.27 0.17
N VAL A 64 11.78 6.83 1.01
CA VAL A 64 12.04 5.41 1.25
C VAL A 64 10.81 4.80 1.95
N PRO A 65 10.22 3.72 1.41
CA PRO A 65 9.14 3.02 2.10
C PRO A 65 9.56 2.56 3.50
N PRO A 66 8.63 2.56 4.47
CA PRO A 66 8.89 1.95 5.77
C PRO A 66 9.18 0.45 5.64
N SER A 67 9.79 -0.12 6.67
CA SER A 67 9.94 -1.58 6.78
C SER A 67 8.56 -2.24 6.91
N SER A 68 8.45 -3.52 6.55
CA SER A 68 7.18 -4.25 6.63
C SER A 68 6.58 -4.28 8.04
N SER A 69 7.43 -4.33 9.08
CA SER A 69 7.02 -4.30 10.48
C SER A 69 6.49 -2.93 10.93
N GLU A 70 6.89 -1.85 10.27
CA GLU A 70 6.51 -0.48 10.64
C GLU A 70 5.41 0.09 9.73
N ASP A 71 5.09 -0.59 8.63
CA ASP A 71 4.12 -0.13 7.65
C ASP A 71 2.68 -0.33 8.15
N PRO A 72 1.93 0.75 8.39
CA PRO A 72 0.55 0.64 8.88
C PRO A 72 -0.36 -0.11 7.91
N ALA A 73 -0.09 0.00 6.60
CA ALA A 73 -0.90 -0.69 5.58
C ALA A 73 -0.77 -2.22 5.69
N LEU A 74 0.36 -2.73 6.19
CA LEU A 74 0.63 -4.16 6.37
C LEU A 74 0.18 -4.71 7.72
N ASN A 75 0.09 -3.88 8.75
CA ASN A 75 -0.21 -4.29 10.13
C ASN A 75 -1.68 -4.16 10.54
N GLN A 76 -2.47 -3.43 9.77
CA GLN A 76 -3.88 -3.21 10.06
C GLN A 76 -4.77 -4.44 9.75
N PRO A 77 -5.93 -4.57 10.41
CA PRO A 77 -6.87 -5.65 10.13
C PRO A 77 -7.49 -5.55 8.72
N CYS A 78 -8.14 -6.63 8.29
CA CYS A 78 -8.95 -6.63 7.06
C CYS A 78 -10.06 -5.57 7.12
N TYR A 79 -10.55 -5.17 5.94
CA TYR A 79 -11.72 -4.31 5.81
C TYR A 79 -12.93 -4.84 6.60
N LYS A 80 -13.71 -3.93 7.19
CA LYS A 80 -15.00 -4.25 7.84
C LYS A 80 -15.97 -4.95 6.88
N LEU A 81 -15.87 -4.64 5.59
CA LEU A 81 -16.70 -5.20 4.51
C LEU A 81 -16.07 -6.43 3.83
N CYS A 82 -14.94 -6.95 4.34
CA CYS A 82 -14.28 -8.11 3.75
C CYS A 82 -15.15 -9.37 3.92
N ASN A 83 -15.62 -9.93 2.79
CA ASN A 83 -16.50 -11.11 2.76
C ASN A 83 -15.78 -12.45 2.97
N LEU A 84 -14.47 -12.44 3.32
CA LEU A 84 -13.71 -13.65 3.56
C LEU A 84 -14.16 -14.30 4.88
N LYS A 85 -14.92 -15.39 4.77
CA LYS A 85 -15.49 -16.15 5.90
C LYS A 85 -14.46 -16.85 6.80
N ARG A 86 -13.18 -16.91 6.40
CA ARG A 86 -12.13 -17.58 7.16
C ARG A 86 -11.07 -16.57 7.59
N LYS A 87 -10.96 -16.35 8.90
CA LYS A 87 -9.74 -15.83 9.50
C LYS A 87 -8.67 -16.88 9.25
N HIS A 88 -7.65 -16.57 8.46
CA HIS A 88 -6.45 -17.41 8.47
C HIS A 88 -5.90 -17.35 9.89
N HIS A 89 -6.04 -18.45 10.64
CA HIS A 89 -5.27 -18.63 11.86
C HIS A 89 -3.80 -18.52 11.46
N GLN A 90 -3.06 -17.58 12.06
CA GLN A 90 -1.63 -17.33 11.83
C GLN A 90 -0.75 -18.49 12.33
N ASN A 91 -1.00 -19.72 11.90
CA ASN A 91 -0.24 -20.88 12.37
C ASN A 91 0.64 -21.55 11.31
N TYR A 92 0.76 -21.04 10.08
CA TYR A 92 1.77 -21.55 9.14
C TYR A 92 2.17 -20.49 8.09
N CYS A 93 3.22 -19.73 8.40
CA CYS A 93 4.24 -19.40 7.41
C CYS A 93 5.53 -20.04 7.93
N SER A 94 5.64 -21.36 7.76
CA SER A 94 6.93 -22.03 7.87
C SER A 94 7.73 -21.69 6.61
N ASN A 95 8.95 -21.24 6.85
CA ASN A 95 9.97 -20.99 5.85
C ASN A 95 10.17 -22.22 4.96
N GLU A 96 10.28 -22.00 3.65
CA GLU A 96 11.11 -22.79 2.74
C GLU A 96 11.92 -21.82 1.89
#